data_AF-A0A2C6A9G8-F1
#
_entry.id   AF-A0A2C6A9G8-F1
#
_cell.length_a   1.000
_cell.length_b   1.000
_cell.length_c   1.000
_cell.angle_alpha   90.00
_cell.angle_beta   90.00
_cell.angle_gamma   90.00
#
_symmetry.space_group_name_H-M   'P 1'
#
loop_
_entity.id
_entity.type
_entity.pdbx_description
1 polymer ?
#
loop_
_entity_poly.entity_id
_entity_poly.type
_entity_poly.pdbx_seq_one_letter_code
_entity_poly.pdbx_strand_id
1 'polypeptide(L)'
;MKRYSALMIDLKNSRSYSIQDRNSIQNSILNSISTLNKIFKNSIEKEVEFSAGDEIQGLFVSPQSAYLYYRLFSMLIFPVEIHCGIGLGTWDIKVDGASSTAQDGTVYHYARNAIDEAKKSLEYSVLFYSKNKNDIIINSLINSNNLLAEKQSKYQNNLMLLAEILYPIVSGDMIEYKELKELLKFIQFEKKENLIIDIEYPIISIQLEKESFYVTEGKKRGLSTQISKLLGVSRQSVEKAIKTGNIYELRNLTISILKAMESVQGENL
;
A
#
# COMPACT_ATOMS: atom_id res chain seq x y z
N MET A 1 -14.03 -21.37 7.87
CA MET A 1 -12.55 -21.50 7.82
C MET A 1 -11.94 -20.11 7.89
N LYS A 2 -10.81 -19.91 8.59
CA LYS A 2 -10.12 -18.60 8.63
C LYS A 2 -9.66 -18.25 7.21
N ARG A 3 -9.96 -17.02 6.77
CA ARG A 3 -9.52 -16.48 5.49
C ARG A 3 -8.29 -15.60 5.69
N TYR A 4 -7.43 -15.59 4.69
CA TYR A 4 -6.18 -14.84 4.61
C TYR A 4 -6.17 -14.05 3.31
N SER A 5 -5.22 -13.13 3.17
CA SER A 5 -5.02 -12.43 1.91
C SER A 5 -3.61 -12.61 1.37
N ALA A 6 -3.49 -13.01 0.10
CA ALA A 6 -2.20 -13.09 -0.59
C ALA A 6 -2.05 -11.89 -1.50
N LEU A 7 -0.83 -11.39 -1.57
CA LEU A 7 -0.40 -10.30 -2.44
C LEU A 7 0.58 -10.89 -3.46
N MET A 8 0.36 -10.60 -4.74
CA MET A 8 1.31 -10.87 -5.82
C MET A 8 1.54 -9.57 -6.59
N ILE A 9 2.81 -9.24 -6.87
CA ILE A 9 3.20 -8.03 -7.59
C ILE A 9 4.21 -8.40 -8.68
N ASP A 10 4.06 -7.79 -9.85
CA ASP A 10 4.94 -7.97 -11.01
C ASP A 10 5.34 -6.59 -11.55
N LEU A 11 6.61 -6.39 -11.85
CA LEU A 11 7.11 -5.11 -12.35
C LEU A 11 6.79 -4.96 -13.84
N LYS A 12 6.10 -3.87 -14.22
CA LYS A 12 5.82 -3.62 -15.64
C LYS A 12 7.11 -3.34 -16.39
N ASN A 13 7.23 -3.94 -17.58
CA ASN A 13 8.34 -3.70 -18.50
C ASN A 13 9.73 -3.88 -17.86
N SER A 14 9.87 -4.72 -16.82
CA SER A 14 11.16 -4.98 -16.15
C SER A 14 12.29 -5.36 -17.13
N ARG A 15 11.90 -6.03 -18.23
CA ARG A 15 12.76 -6.47 -19.34
C ARG A 15 13.19 -5.38 -20.31
N SER A 16 12.72 -4.13 -20.19
CA SER A 16 13.17 -3.01 -21.01
C SER A 16 14.26 -2.17 -20.35
N TYR A 17 14.44 -2.27 -19.03
CA TYR A 17 15.48 -1.54 -18.30
C TYR A 17 16.89 -2.01 -18.66
N SER A 18 17.87 -1.11 -18.58
CA SER A 18 19.29 -1.48 -18.70
C SER A 18 19.71 -2.39 -17.53
N ILE A 19 20.75 -3.20 -17.69
CA ILE A 19 21.24 -4.11 -16.63
C ILE A 19 21.63 -3.34 -15.35
N GLN A 20 22.22 -2.16 -15.51
CA GLN A 20 22.61 -1.31 -14.37
C GLN A 20 21.37 -0.74 -13.66
N ASP A 21 20.37 -0.28 -14.41
CA ASP A 21 19.10 0.21 -13.85
C ASP A 21 18.31 -0.91 -13.17
N ARG A 22 18.33 -2.13 -13.73
CA ARG A 22 17.68 -3.30 -13.10
C ARG A 22 18.26 -3.60 -11.73
N ASN A 23 19.58 -3.61 -11.60
CA ASN A 23 20.23 -3.90 -10.32
C ASN A 23 19.92 -2.81 -9.27
N SER A 24 19.92 -1.53 -9.66
CA SER A 24 19.60 -0.44 -8.73
C SER A 24 18.12 -0.47 -8.32
N ILE A 25 17.21 -0.71 -9.26
CA ILE A 25 15.77 -0.85 -9.01
C ILE A 25 15.51 -2.06 -8.09
N GLN A 26 16.09 -3.22 -8.38
CA GLN A 26 15.93 -4.41 -7.55
C GLN A 26 16.44 -4.19 -6.11
N ASN A 27 17.60 -3.54 -5.94
CA ASN A 27 18.11 -3.22 -4.60
C ASN A 27 17.18 -2.23 -3.86
N SER A 28 16.63 -1.23 -4.56
CA SER A 28 15.64 -0.30 -3.98
C SER A 28 14.35 -1.02 -3.56
N ILE A 29 13.88 -1.96 -4.38
CA ILE A 29 12.71 -2.80 -4.09
C ILE A 29 12.98 -3.70 -2.89
N LEU A 30 14.13 -4.38 -2.82
CA LEU A 30 14.51 -5.21 -1.68
C LEU A 30 14.54 -4.41 -0.38
N ASN A 31 15.10 -3.20 -0.41
CA ASN A 31 15.10 -2.31 0.76
C ASN A 31 13.68 -1.89 1.16
N SER A 32 12.82 -1.62 0.18
CA SER A 32 11.40 -1.28 0.41
C SER A 32 10.66 -2.46 1.04
N ILE A 33 10.84 -3.68 0.51
CA ILE A 33 10.27 -4.92 1.04
C ILE A 33 10.74 -5.17 2.47
N SER A 34 12.05 -5.11 2.73
CA SER A 34 12.62 -5.33 4.06
C SER A 34 12.05 -4.35 5.09
N THR A 35 11.86 -3.09 4.71
CA THR A 35 11.27 -2.09 5.60
C THR A 35 9.79 -2.34 5.83
N LEU A 36 9.03 -2.64 4.78
CA LEU A 36 7.60 -2.91 4.91
C LEU A 36 7.30 -4.21 5.66
N ASN A 37 8.11 -5.26 5.53
CA ASN A 37 7.96 -6.48 6.33
C ASN A 37 8.07 -6.19 7.84
N LYS A 38 8.97 -5.28 8.25
CA LYS A 38 9.06 -4.82 9.64
C LYS A 38 7.83 -4.01 10.07
N ILE A 39 7.38 -3.10 9.20
CA ILE A 39 6.19 -2.27 9.45
C ILE A 39 4.95 -3.15 9.61
N PHE A 40 4.74 -4.14 8.77
CA PHE A 40 3.55 -5.00 8.78
C PHE A 40 3.74 -6.31 9.56
N LYS A 41 4.75 -6.40 10.42
CA LYS A 41 5.09 -7.63 11.15
C LYS A 41 3.89 -8.27 11.88
N ASN A 42 2.98 -7.44 12.41
CA ASN A 42 1.80 -7.91 13.15
C ASN A 42 0.64 -8.38 12.26
N SER A 43 0.73 -8.16 10.95
CA SER A 43 -0.33 -8.48 9.98
C SER A 43 0.13 -9.36 8.81
N ILE A 44 1.39 -9.82 8.85
CA ILE A 44 1.98 -10.76 7.89
C ILE A 44 2.02 -12.17 8.48
N GLU A 45 1.57 -13.14 7.70
CA GLU A 45 1.67 -14.58 8.01
C GLU A 45 2.87 -15.21 7.26
N LYS A 46 3.21 -14.69 6.07
CA LYS A 46 4.44 -15.00 5.34
C LYS A 46 5.00 -13.72 4.74
N GLU A 47 6.26 -13.43 5.08
CA GLU A 47 6.98 -12.24 4.63
C GLU A 47 6.86 -12.06 3.11
N VAL A 48 6.79 -10.79 2.71
CA VAL A 48 6.85 -10.44 1.30
C VAL A 48 8.29 -10.63 0.84
N GLU A 49 8.46 -11.34 -0.26
CA GLU A 49 9.76 -11.67 -0.84
C GLU A 49 9.66 -11.79 -2.36
N PHE A 50 10.80 -11.79 -3.05
CA PHE A 50 10.81 -12.18 -4.46
C PHE A 50 10.48 -13.67 -4.59
N SER A 51 9.56 -13.97 -5.50
CA SER A 51 9.36 -15.32 -6.00
C SER A 51 10.29 -15.57 -7.21
N ALA A 52 10.03 -16.61 -8.00
CA ALA A 52 10.87 -16.92 -9.15
C ALA A 52 10.81 -15.78 -10.21
N GLY A 53 11.92 -15.03 -10.34
CA GLY A 53 12.05 -13.94 -11.31
C GLY A 53 11.93 -12.55 -10.67
N ASP A 54 11.08 -11.71 -11.25
CA ASP A 54 10.79 -10.32 -10.83
C ASP A 54 9.44 -10.17 -10.11
N GLU A 55 8.73 -11.28 -9.91
CA GLU A 55 7.48 -11.31 -9.15
C GLU A 55 7.77 -11.32 -7.64
N ILE A 56 6.91 -10.65 -6.89
CA ILE A 56 6.98 -10.48 -5.45
C ILE A 56 5.69 -11.07 -4.86
N GLN A 57 5.80 -11.81 -3.76
CA GLN A 57 4.66 -12.46 -3.12
C GLN A 57 4.73 -12.38 -1.60
N GLY A 58 3.58 -12.26 -0.93
CA GLY A 58 3.45 -12.44 0.52
C GLY A 58 2.04 -12.81 0.97
N LEU A 59 1.90 -13.18 2.25
CA LEU A 59 0.64 -13.60 2.85
C LEU A 59 0.34 -12.78 4.11
N PHE A 60 -0.91 -12.35 4.23
CA PHE A 60 -1.41 -11.42 5.23
C PHE A 60 -2.61 -11.98 5.98
N VAL A 61 -2.82 -11.48 7.20
CA VAL A 61 -3.97 -11.83 8.04
C VAL A 61 -5.31 -11.32 7.50
N SER A 62 -5.29 -10.26 6.68
CA SER A 62 -6.50 -9.61 6.16
C SER A 62 -6.27 -8.90 4.81
N PRO A 63 -7.32 -8.72 3.99
CA PRO A 63 -7.20 -7.99 2.72
C PRO A 63 -6.84 -6.51 2.91
N GLN A 64 -7.24 -5.90 4.02
CA GLN A 64 -6.88 -4.53 4.41
C GLN A 64 -5.36 -4.38 4.56
N SER A 65 -4.72 -5.31 5.28
CA SER A 65 -3.27 -5.28 5.47
C SER A 65 -2.50 -5.51 4.16
N ALA A 66 -2.95 -6.44 3.31
CA ALA A 66 -2.36 -6.66 1.99
C ALA A 66 -2.47 -5.41 1.09
N TYR A 67 -3.64 -4.74 1.08
CA TYR A 67 -3.85 -3.51 0.30
C TYR A 67 -3.01 -2.33 0.81
N LEU A 68 -2.94 -2.13 2.13
CA LEU A 68 -2.10 -1.09 2.73
C LEU A 68 -0.61 -1.33 2.45
N TYR A 69 -0.16 -2.59 2.50
CA TYR A 69 1.20 -2.96 2.12
C TYR A 69 1.48 -2.60 0.66
N TYR A 70 0.63 -3.06 -0.28
CA TYR A 70 0.73 -2.73 -1.71
C TYR A 70 0.80 -1.21 -1.95
N ARG A 71 -0.06 -0.45 -1.25
CA ARG A 71 -0.16 0.99 -1.42
C ARG A 71 1.11 1.71 -0.97
N LEU A 72 1.65 1.36 0.20
CA LEU A 72 2.92 1.92 0.66
C LEU A 72 4.09 1.47 -0.23
N PHE A 73 4.10 0.22 -0.66
CA PHE A 73 5.10 -0.29 -1.60
C PHE A 73 5.12 0.52 -2.90
N SER A 74 3.95 0.77 -3.50
CA SER A 74 3.81 1.57 -4.71
C SER A 74 4.33 3.01 -4.55
N MET A 75 4.11 3.63 -3.38
CA MET A 75 4.66 4.96 -3.08
C MET A 75 6.19 4.96 -2.99
N LEU A 76 6.79 3.90 -2.43
CA LEU A 76 8.24 3.79 -2.25
C LEU A 76 8.99 3.56 -3.57
N ILE A 77 8.37 2.82 -4.50
CA ILE A 77 8.99 2.51 -5.79
C ILE A 77 8.62 3.50 -6.89
N PHE A 78 7.81 4.52 -6.60
CA PHE A 78 7.37 5.51 -7.59
C PHE A 78 8.57 6.15 -8.33
N PRO A 79 8.54 6.26 -9.68
CA PRO A 79 7.41 6.03 -10.59
C PRO A 79 7.40 4.65 -11.27
N VAL A 80 8.02 3.63 -10.68
CA VAL A 80 8.01 2.27 -11.25
C VAL A 80 6.58 1.73 -11.27
N GLU A 81 6.10 1.37 -12.46
CA GLU A 81 4.78 0.79 -12.65
C GLU A 81 4.76 -0.71 -12.33
N ILE A 82 3.67 -1.18 -11.76
CA ILE A 82 3.48 -2.59 -11.38
C ILE A 82 2.11 -3.12 -11.79
N HIS A 83 2.01 -4.44 -11.95
CA HIS A 83 0.75 -5.17 -11.83
C HIS A 83 0.64 -5.76 -10.43
N CYS A 84 -0.55 -5.77 -9.86
CA CYS A 84 -0.78 -6.33 -8.52
C CYS A 84 -2.08 -7.13 -8.46
N GLY A 85 -2.01 -8.30 -7.85
CA GLY A 85 -3.16 -9.15 -7.53
C GLY A 85 -3.26 -9.36 -6.02
N ILE A 86 -4.45 -9.09 -5.46
CA ILE A 86 -4.77 -9.34 -4.06
C ILE A 86 -5.87 -10.40 -4.01
N GLY A 87 -5.57 -11.56 -3.44
CA GLY A 87 -6.54 -12.65 -3.24
C GLY A 87 -7.06 -12.68 -1.82
N LEU A 88 -8.34 -12.98 -1.60
CA LEU A 88 -8.92 -13.29 -0.28
C LEU A 88 -9.51 -14.70 -0.26
N GLY A 89 -8.88 -15.63 0.44
CA GLY A 89 -9.25 -17.05 0.40
C GLY A 89 -8.74 -17.83 1.60
N THR A 90 -8.82 -19.15 1.52
CA THR A 90 -8.24 -20.08 2.50
C THR A 90 -6.76 -20.33 2.22
N TRP A 91 -5.99 -20.58 3.29
CA TRP A 91 -4.60 -21.02 3.22
C TRP A 91 -4.57 -22.50 3.63
N ASP A 92 -4.51 -23.39 2.63
CA ASP A 92 -4.86 -24.80 2.76
C ASP A 92 -3.62 -25.68 2.98
N ILE A 93 -2.52 -25.40 2.27
CA ILE A 93 -1.24 -26.10 2.43
C ILE A 93 -0.25 -25.19 3.15
N LYS A 94 0.15 -25.62 4.34
CA LYS A 94 1.12 -24.93 5.19
C LYS A 94 2.39 -25.75 5.30
N VAL A 95 3.47 -25.23 4.75
CA VAL A 95 4.80 -25.82 4.90
C VAL A 95 5.58 -24.96 5.90
N ASP A 96 5.82 -25.54 7.08
CA ASP A 96 6.53 -24.88 8.18
C ASP A 96 7.96 -24.51 7.77
N GLY A 97 8.39 -23.30 8.14
CA GLY A 97 9.70 -22.76 7.80
C GLY A 97 9.92 -22.44 6.31
N ALA A 98 8.99 -22.81 5.43
CA ALA A 98 9.13 -22.53 4.01
C ALA A 98 8.61 -21.14 3.64
N SER A 99 9.16 -20.64 2.54
CA SER A 99 8.87 -19.35 1.92
C SER A 99 7.40 -19.26 1.45
N SER A 100 6.94 -18.05 1.11
CA SER A 100 5.58 -17.81 0.61
C SER A 100 5.29 -18.64 -0.66
N THR A 101 6.32 -18.88 -1.47
CA THR A 101 6.24 -19.64 -2.74
C THR A 101 5.96 -21.13 -2.57
N ALA A 102 6.20 -21.68 -1.37
CA ALA A 102 5.98 -23.08 -1.05
C ALA A 102 4.61 -23.35 -0.41
N GLN A 103 3.78 -22.31 -0.26
CA GLN A 103 2.46 -22.40 0.34
C GLN A 103 1.39 -22.52 -0.75
N ASP A 104 0.22 -23.05 -0.39
CA ASP A 104 -0.89 -23.18 -1.34
C ASP A 104 -2.26 -22.98 -0.69
N GLY A 105 -3.26 -22.71 -1.52
CA GLY A 105 -4.66 -22.54 -1.14
C GLY A 105 -5.39 -21.56 -2.04
N THR A 106 -6.71 -21.51 -1.89
CA THR A 106 -7.55 -20.60 -2.71
C THR A 106 -7.10 -19.15 -2.64
N VAL A 107 -6.48 -18.72 -1.54
CA VAL A 107 -5.90 -17.37 -1.39
C VAL A 107 -4.84 -17.06 -2.46
N TYR A 108 -3.94 -17.99 -2.77
CA TYR A 108 -2.88 -17.82 -3.77
C TYR A 108 -3.42 -17.95 -5.18
N HIS A 109 -4.34 -18.90 -5.43
CA HIS A 109 -5.02 -19.00 -6.72
C HIS A 109 -5.80 -17.73 -7.07
N TYR A 110 -6.44 -17.11 -6.07
CA TYR A 110 -7.20 -15.88 -6.28
C TYR A 110 -6.29 -14.67 -6.55
N ALA A 111 -5.17 -14.55 -5.81
CA ALA A 111 -4.17 -13.51 -6.09
C ALA A 111 -3.56 -13.67 -7.49
N ARG A 112 -3.27 -14.92 -7.91
CA ARG A 112 -2.78 -15.24 -9.25
C ARG A 112 -3.79 -14.85 -10.33
N ASN A 113 -5.04 -15.22 -10.16
CA ASN A 113 -6.11 -14.84 -11.08
C ASN A 113 -6.19 -13.30 -11.21
N ALA A 114 -6.17 -12.58 -10.09
CA ALA A 114 -6.24 -11.13 -10.08
C ALA A 114 -5.06 -10.46 -10.82
N ILE A 115 -3.81 -10.88 -10.58
CA ILE A 115 -2.66 -10.29 -11.27
C ILE A 115 -2.63 -10.64 -12.76
N ASP A 116 -3.04 -11.85 -13.15
CA ASP A 116 -3.08 -12.27 -14.54
C ASP A 116 -4.14 -11.50 -15.33
N GLU A 117 -5.29 -11.19 -14.72
CA GLU A 117 -6.30 -10.31 -15.33
C GLU A 117 -5.84 -8.85 -15.39
N ALA A 118 -5.14 -8.37 -14.35
CA ALA A 118 -4.56 -7.02 -14.36
C ALA A 118 -3.53 -6.84 -15.48
N LYS A 119 -2.70 -7.87 -15.75
CA LYS A 119 -1.74 -7.90 -16.87
C LYS A 119 -2.39 -7.82 -18.25
N LYS A 120 -3.64 -8.27 -18.38
CA LYS A 120 -4.40 -8.26 -19.65
C LYS A 120 -5.22 -6.98 -19.83
N SER A 121 -5.50 -6.27 -18.74
CA SER A 121 -6.33 -5.06 -18.77
C SER A 121 -5.52 -3.85 -19.22
N LEU A 122 -6.17 -2.97 -19.99
CA LEU A 122 -5.62 -1.66 -20.34
C LEU A 122 -5.88 -0.63 -19.23
N GLU A 123 -6.93 -0.85 -18.43
CA GLU A 123 -7.42 0.09 -17.43
C GLU A 123 -7.01 -0.27 -16.00
N TYR A 124 -6.91 -1.55 -15.66
CA TYR A 124 -6.69 -2.03 -14.29
C TYR A 124 -5.29 -2.59 -14.12
N SER A 125 -4.40 -1.83 -13.47
CA SER A 125 -3.09 -2.32 -13.05
C SER A 125 -3.15 -3.18 -11.78
N VAL A 126 -4.22 -3.05 -10.99
CA VAL A 126 -4.37 -3.75 -9.70
C VAL A 126 -5.78 -4.26 -9.52
N LEU A 127 -5.88 -5.53 -9.12
CA LEU A 127 -7.15 -6.21 -8.90
C LEU A 127 -7.17 -6.96 -7.57
N PHE A 128 -8.35 -6.98 -6.97
CA PHE A 128 -8.73 -7.76 -5.82
C PHE A 128 -9.71 -8.85 -6.24
N TYR A 129 -9.53 -10.07 -5.73
CA TYR A 129 -10.43 -11.18 -5.99
C TYR A 129 -10.70 -12.03 -4.75
N SER A 130 -11.98 -12.20 -4.43
CA SER A 130 -12.47 -12.95 -3.28
C SER A 130 -13.61 -13.92 -3.62
N LYS A 131 -14.02 -13.96 -4.89
CA LYS A 131 -15.22 -14.65 -5.39
C LYS A 131 -16.54 -14.08 -4.83
N ASN A 132 -16.51 -12.86 -4.29
CA ASN A 132 -17.71 -12.14 -3.85
C ASN A 132 -18.18 -11.19 -4.97
N LYS A 133 -19.50 -11.04 -5.13
CA LYS A 133 -20.09 -10.10 -6.09
C LYS A 133 -19.64 -8.64 -5.87
N ASN A 134 -19.28 -8.28 -4.63
CA ASN A 134 -18.84 -6.96 -4.24
C ASN A 134 -17.38 -6.65 -4.67
N ASP A 135 -16.64 -7.62 -5.20
CA ASP A 135 -15.29 -7.42 -5.76
C ASP A 135 -15.30 -6.31 -6.83
N ILE A 136 -16.39 -6.20 -7.61
CA ILE A 136 -16.55 -5.14 -8.63
C ILE A 136 -16.48 -3.73 -8.03
N ILE A 137 -17.04 -3.53 -6.84
CA ILE A 137 -17.05 -2.23 -6.15
C ILE A 137 -15.65 -1.93 -5.64
N ILE A 138 -15.01 -2.90 -4.98
CA ILE A 138 -13.64 -2.78 -4.47
C ILE A 138 -12.67 -2.45 -5.60
N ASN A 139 -12.74 -3.18 -6.71
CA ASN A 139 -11.87 -2.98 -7.87
C ASN A 139 -12.08 -1.62 -8.53
N SER A 140 -13.33 -1.15 -8.64
CA SER A 140 -13.63 0.19 -9.16
C SER A 140 -13.01 1.29 -8.29
N LEU A 141 -13.03 1.13 -6.96
CA LEU A 141 -12.43 2.06 -6.01
C LEU A 141 -10.89 2.02 -6.06
N ILE A 142 -10.30 0.82 -6.13
CA ILE A 142 -8.84 0.64 -6.29
C ILE A 142 -8.38 1.33 -7.57
N ASN A 143 -9.06 1.09 -8.70
CA ASN A 143 -8.70 1.71 -9.97
C ASN A 143 -8.81 3.24 -9.91
N SER A 144 -9.89 3.75 -9.33
CA SER A 144 -10.05 5.21 -9.12
C SER A 144 -8.92 5.80 -8.27
N ASN A 145 -8.44 5.07 -7.25
CA ASN A 145 -7.29 5.47 -6.45
C ASN A 145 -6.01 5.52 -7.29
N ASN A 146 -5.72 4.44 -8.03
CA ASN A 146 -4.51 4.30 -8.83
C ASN A 146 -4.43 5.35 -9.94
N LEU A 147 -5.52 5.59 -10.66
CA LEU A 147 -5.59 6.62 -11.70
C LEU A 147 -5.31 8.05 -11.19
N LEU A 148 -5.58 8.31 -9.91
CA LEU A 148 -5.23 9.58 -9.27
C LEU A 148 -3.78 9.59 -8.77
N ALA A 149 -3.29 8.47 -8.24
CA ALA A 149 -1.92 8.32 -7.76
C ALA A 149 -0.90 8.39 -8.89
N GLU A 150 -1.16 7.76 -10.03
CA GLU A 150 -0.30 7.77 -11.22
C GLU A 150 -0.11 9.17 -11.82
N LYS A 151 -1.04 10.11 -11.56
CA LYS A 151 -0.96 11.51 -12.00
C LYS A 151 -0.12 12.40 -11.08
N GLN A 152 0.31 11.88 -9.93
CA GLN A 152 1.13 12.66 -9.00
C GLN A 152 2.54 12.88 -9.57
N SER A 153 3.11 14.04 -9.28
CA SER A 153 4.56 14.24 -9.40
C SER A 153 5.30 13.52 -8.26
N LYS A 154 6.60 13.30 -8.42
CA LYS A 154 7.46 12.76 -7.35
C LYS A 154 7.34 13.56 -6.04
N TYR A 155 7.24 14.89 -6.14
CA TYR A 155 7.02 15.76 -4.98
C TYR A 155 5.68 15.46 -4.28
N GLN A 156 4.60 15.29 -5.04
CA GLN A 156 3.28 14.97 -4.49
C GLN A 156 3.23 13.57 -3.88
N ASN A 157 3.87 12.57 -4.51
CA ASN A 157 4.03 11.23 -3.93
C ASN A 157 4.81 11.27 -2.60
N ASN A 158 5.89 12.07 -2.53
CA ASN A 158 6.64 12.25 -1.28
C ASN A 158 5.79 12.94 -0.18
N LEU A 159 4.94 13.90 -0.55
CA LEU A 159 3.98 14.50 0.38
C LEU A 159 2.92 13.49 0.84
N MET A 160 2.49 12.59 -0.03
CA MET A 160 1.58 11.50 0.30
C MET A 160 2.21 10.56 1.32
N LEU A 161 3.46 10.14 1.09
CA LEU A 161 4.21 9.28 2.01
C LEU A 161 4.42 9.97 3.37
N LEU A 162 4.72 11.27 3.40
CA LEU A 162 4.74 12.04 4.66
C LEU A 162 3.38 12.03 5.35
N ALA A 163 2.27 12.18 4.62
CA ALA A 163 0.94 12.12 5.22
C ALA A 163 0.66 10.74 5.85
N GLU A 164 1.14 9.65 5.26
CA GLU A 164 1.03 8.31 5.84
C GLU A 164 1.92 8.11 7.06
N ILE A 165 3.11 8.72 7.12
CA ILE A 165 3.97 8.67 8.32
C ILE A 165 3.36 9.49 9.47
N LEU A 166 2.85 10.69 9.17
CA LEU A 166 2.28 11.61 10.15
C LEU A 166 0.93 11.15 10.68
N TYR A 167 0.10 10.60 9.79
CA TYR A 167 -1.26 10.17 10.06
C TYR A 167 -1.53 8.88 9.29
N PRO A 168 -1.00 7.72 9.73
CA PRO A 168 -1.20 6.47 9.02
C PRO A 168 -2.68 6.13 8.90
N ILE A 169 -3.08 5.63 7.73
CA ILE A 169 -4.37 4.97 7.56
C ILE A 169 -4.16 3.51 7.94
N VAL A 170 -4.54 3.17 9.17
CA VAL A 170 -4.40 1.83 9.72
C VAL A 170 -5.54 1.53 10.69
N SER A 171 -5.90 0.27 10.83
CA SER A 171 -6.83 -0.22 11.85
C SER A 171 -6.07 -1.07 12.87
N GLY A 172 -6.41 -0.93 14.15
CA GLY A 172 -5.80 -1.70 15.23
C GLY A 172 -4.27 -1.62 15.28
N ASP A 173 -3.65 -2.76 15.51
CA ASP A 173 -2.19 -2.97 15.66
C ASP A 173 -1.53 -3.51 14.38
N MET A 174 -2.18 -3.38 13.21
CA MET A 174 -1.69 -3.93 11.93
C MET A 174 -0.26 -3.52 11.56
N ILE A 175 0.22 -2.37 12.08
CA ILE A 175 1.58 -1.87 11.82
C ILE A 175 2.37 -1.58 13.09
N GLU A 176 3.67 -1.79 13.00
CA GLU A 176 4.68 -1.31 13.94
C GLU A 176 4.99 0.17 13.67
N TYR A 177 4.37 1.06 14.44
CA TYR A 177 4.50 2.51 14.24
C TYR A 177 5.94 3.02 14.35
N LYS A 178 6.77 2.38 15.19
CA LYS A 178 8.19 2.72 15.30
C LYS A 178 8.93 2.47 13.99
N GLU A 179 8.64 1.36 13.32
CA GLU A 179 9.24 0.99 12.04
C GLU A 179 8.70 1.86 10.89
N LEU A 180 7.47 2.39 10.99
CA LEU A 180 6.91 3.28 9.97
C LEU A 180 7.76 4.54 9.77
N LYS A 181 8.42 5.03 10.83
CA LYS A 181 9.31 6.20 10.75
C LYS A 181 10.54 5.95 9.88
N GLU A 182 10.94 4.70 9.69
CA GLU A 182 12.05 4.33 8.81
C GLU A 182 11.78 4.71 7.35
N LEU A 183 10.50 4.87 6.96
CA LEU A 183 10.11 5.35 5.64
C LEU A 183 10.64 6.77 5.33
N LEU A 184 10.98 7.57 6.35
CA LEU A 184 11.61 8.88 6.15
C LEU A 184 12.93 8.81 5.38
N LYS A 185 13.64 7.68 5.49
CA LYS A 185 14.91 7.44 4.78
C LYS A 185 14.74 7.39 3.26
N PHE A 186 13.54 7.06 2.79
CA PHE A 186 13.20 6.99 1.35
C PHE A 186 12.73 8.34 0.80
N ILE A 187 12.48 9.32 1.66
CA ILE A 187 11.94 10.62 1.27
C ILE A 187 13.08 11.62 1.05
N GLN A 188 13.24 12.05 -0.19
CA GLN A 188 14.18 13.11 -0.57
C GLN A 188 13.42 14.32 -1.11
N PHE A 189 13.70 15.50 -0.55
CA PHE A 189 13.24 16.78 -1.09
C PHE A 189 14.44 17.60 -1.55
N GLU A 190 14.29 18.39 -2.62
CA GLU A 190 15.37 19.21 -3.20
C GLU A 190 16.09 20.11 -2.18
N LYS A 191 15.43 20.48 -1.08
CA LYS A 191 15.98 21.36 -0.03
C LYS A 191 16.34 20.65 1.28
N LYS A 192 16.10 19.35 1.40
CA LYS A 192 16.40 18.57 2.62
C LYS A 192 16.80 17.15 2.27
N GLU A 193 18.09 16.88 2.47
CA GLU A 193 18.62 15.53 2.56
C GLU A 193 18.47 15.06 4.01
N ASN A 194 17.78 13.93 4.21
CA ASN A 194 17.48 13.31 5.52
C ASN A 194 16.51 14.09 6.41
N LEU A 195 15.22 13.74 6.34
CA LEU A 195 14.21 14.26 7.24
C LEU A 195 14.30 13.57 8.61
N ILE A 196 14.61 14.35 9.63
CA ILE A 196 14.47 13.92 11.03
C ILE A 196 13.16 14.48 11.56
N ILE A 197 12.35 13.60 12.15
CA ILE A 197 11.10 13.98 12.80
C ILE A 197 11.25 13.79 14.32
N ASP A 198 11.56 14.88 15.01
CA ASP A 198 11.61 14.99 16.49
C ASP A 198 10.22 15.28 17.09
N ILE A 199 9.19 14.62 16.58
CA ILE A 199 7.83 14.76 17.10
C ILE A 199 7.43 13.43 17.73
N GLU A 200 7.18 13.46 19.05
CA GLU A 200 6.39 12.45 19.74
C GLU A 200 4.96 12.55 19.19
N TYR A 201 4.65 11.73 18.18
CA TYR A 201 3.29 11.69 17.68
C TYR A 201 2.39 11.08 18.74
N PRO A 202 1.26 11.72 19.07
CA PRO A 202 0.18 11.00 19.71
C PRO A 202 -0.20 9.87 18.76
N ILE A 203 -0.25 8.65 19.28
CA ILE A 203 -0.77 7.47 18.58
C ILE A 203 -2.25 7.75 18.30
N ILE A 204 -2.54 8.52 17.26
CA ILE A 204 -3.90 8.70 16.77
C ILE A 204 -4.06 7.66 15.68
N SER A 205 -4.30 6.42 16.13
CA SER A 205 -5.00 5.44 15.33
C SER A 205 -6.29 6.10 14.85
N ILE A 206 -6.57 6.04 13.54
CA ILE A 206 -7.94 6.24 13.10
C ILE A 206 -8.70 5.03 13.63
N GLN A 207 -9.27 5.19 14.81
CA GLN A 207 -10.44 4.43 15.18
C GLN A 207 -11.49 4.72 14.10
N LEU A 208 -11.80 3.72 13.27
CA LEU A 208 -12.87 3.74 12.25
C LEU A 208 -14.27 3.86 12.89
N GLU A 209 -14.37 4.44 14.11
CA GLU A 209 -15.40 4.18 15.11
C GLU A 209 -16.69 5.00 14.95
N LYS A 210 -16.84 5.82 13.91
CA LYS A 210 -18.14 6.44 13.61
C LYS A 210 -18.66 5.99 12.27
N GLU A 211 -19.79 5.27 12.31
CA GLU A 211 -20.68 5.12 11.17
C GLU A 211 -21.03 6.52 10.66
N SER A 212 -20.52 6.82 9.47
CA SER A 212 -20.75 8.07 8.75
C SER A 212 -21.31 7.71 7.39
N PHE A 213 -22.27 8.50 6.92
CA PHE A 213 -22.88 8.34 5.59
C PHE A 213 -21.87 8.52 4.45
N TYR A 214 -20.75 9.21 4.70
CA TYR A 214 -19.68 9.46 3.71
C TYR A 214 -18.30 9.56 4.38
N VAL A 215 -17.24 9.31 3.60
CA VAL A 215 -15.85 9.29 4.08
C VAL A 215 -15.19 10.67 3.95
N THR A 216 -14.63 11.17 5.06
CA THR A 216 -13.86 12.43 5.13
C THR A 216 -12.62 12.35 6.00
N GLU A 217 -12.42 11.23 6.69
CA GLU A 217 -11.41 11.02 7.71
C GLU A 217 -9.99 11.05 7.15
N GLY A 218 -9.84 10.93 5.82
CA GLY A 218 -8.59 11.09 5.09
C GLY A 218 -8.03 12.51 5.18
N LYS A 219 -8.88 13.53 5.35
CA LYS A 219 -8.47 14.91 5.60
C LYS A 219 -8.05 15.10 7.06
N LYS A 220 -6.80 15.50 7.28
CA LYS A 220 -6.26 15.77 8.62
C LYS A 220 -6.00 17.25 8.84
N ARG A 221 -6.65 17.81 9.87
CA ARG A 221 -6.46 19.21 10.27
C ARG A 221 -5.01 19.42 10.70
N GLY A 222 -4.36 20.44 10.16
CA GLY A 222 -2.98 20.78 10.50
C GLY A 222 -1.91 20.05 9.68
N LEU A 223 -2.27 19.11 8.81
CA LEU A 223 -1.30 18.37 7.97
C LEU A 223 -0.39 19.32 7.17
N SER A 224 -0.96 20.29 6.48
CA SER A 224 -0.21 21.28 5.70
C SER A 224 0.77 22.09 6.55
N THR A 225 0.38 22.40 7.79
CA THR A 225 1.21 23.17 8.74
C THR A 225 2.36 22.33 9.29
N GLN A 226 2.13 21.05 9.58
CA GLN A 226 3.17 20.14 10.04
C GLN A 226 4.19 19.88 8.93
N ILE A 227 3.73 19.54 7.72
CA ILE A 227 4.61 19.34 6.56
C ILE A 227 5.38 20.63 6.25
N SER A 228 4.75 21.81 6.27
CA SER A 228 5.45 23.06 5.98
C SER A 228 6.58 23.34 6.97
N LYS A 229 6.37 23.05 8.26
CA LYS A 229 7.41 23.16 9.29
C LYS A 229 8.53 22.13 9.07
N LEU A 230 8.18 20.88 8.79
CA LEU A 230 9.14 19.81 8.53
C LEU A 230 10.02 20.09 7.32
N LEU A 231 9.46 20.67 6.25
CA LEU A 231 10.19 20.94 5.01
C LEU A 231 10.85 22.33 4.97
N GLY A 232 10.47 23.25 5.87
CA GLY A 232 10.95 24.64 5.82
C GLY A 232 10.42 25.41 4.61
N VAL A 233 9.21 25.09 4.15
CA VAL A 233 8.56 25.72 2.98
C VAL A 233 7.25 26.42 3.40
N SER A 234 6.66 27.24 2.53
CA SER A 234 5.43 27.94 2.88
C SER A 234 4.24 26.97 2.98
N ARG A 235 3.39 27.16 3.99
CA ARG A 235 2.14 26.39 4.16
C ARG A 235 1.26 26.42 2.91
N GLN A 236 1.15 27.58 2.25
CA GLN A 236 0.37 27.74 1.03
C GLN A 236 0.88 26.87 -0.12
N SER A 237 2.21 26.71 -0.26
CA SER A 237 2.80 25.82 -1.28
C SER A 237 2.44 24.35 -1.03
N VAL A 238 2.50 23.92 0.24
CA VAL A 238 2.10 22.57 0.64
C VAL A 238 0.60 22.34 0.42
N GLU A 239 -0.25 23.29 0.81
CA GLU A 239 -1.70 23.20 0.57
C GLU A 239 -2.05 23.10 -0.91
N LYS A 240 -1.38 23.89 -1.75
CA LYS A 240 -1.54 23.80 -3.21
C LYS A 240 -1.17 22.41 -3.70
N ALA A 241 -0.02 21.87 -3.28
CA ALA A 241 0.45 20.56 -3.72
C ALA A 241 -0.42 19.39 -3.22
N ILE A 242 -0.90 19.45 -1.98
CA ILE A 242 -1.89 18.51 -1.41
C ILE A 242 -3.16 18.51 -2.27
N LYS A 243 -3.68 19.69 -2.60
CA LYS A 243 -4.89 19.84 -3.41
C LYS A 243 -4.70 19.34 -4.83
N THR A 244 -3.66 19.78 -5.52
CA THR A 244 -3.42 19.37 -6.92
C THR A 244 -2.95 17.93 -7.04
N GLY A 245 -2.45 17.34 -5.96
CA GLY A 245 -2.06 15.93 -5.88
C GLY A 245 -3.19 15.01 -5.42
N ASN A 246 -4.39 15.55 -5.17
CA ASN A 246 -5.56 14.79 -4.70
C ASN A 246 -5.27 13.96 -3.43
N ILE A 247 -4.40 14.45 -2.55
CA ILE A 247 -3.92 13.67 -1.39
C ILE A 247 -5.06 13.29 -0.45
N TYR A 248 -6.02 14.20 -0.20
CA TYR A 248 -7.15 13.88 0.67
C TYR A 248 -8.16 12.95 0.01
N GLU A 249 -8.38 13.10 -1.30
CA GLU A 249 -9.24 12.25 -2.09
C GLU A 249 -8.69 10.82 -2.17
N LEU A 250 -7.39 10.67 -2.41
CA LEU A 250 -6.68 9.38 -2.37
C LEU A 250 -6.81 8.72 -1.00
N ARG A 251 -6.64 9.48 0.09
CA ARG A 251 -6.79 8.95 1.45
C ARG A 251 -8.24 8.54 1.75
N ASN A 252 -9.23 9.29 1.30
CA ASN A 252 -10.64 8.92 1.44
C ASN A 252 -10.97 7.66 0.63
N LEU A 253 -10.49 7.55 -0.60
CA LEU A 253 -10.65 6.34 -1.42
C LEU A 253 -10.01 5.13 -0.74
N THR A 254 -8.80 5.26 -0.19
CA THR A 254 -8.15 4.21 0.60
C THR A 254 -9.05 3.76 1.74
N ILE A 255 -9.59 4.68 2.55
CA ILE A 255 -10.50 4.33 3.66
C ILE A 255 -11.76 3.61 3.15
N SER A 256 -12.35 4.06 2.04
CA SER A 256 -13.51 3.38 1.42
C SER A 256 -13.18 1.95 0.97
N ILE A 257 -11.99 1.74 0.38
CA ILE A 257 -11.52 0.42 -0.03
C ILE A 257 -11.38 -0.50 1.19
N LEU A 258 -10.79 0.00 2.29
CA LEU A 258 -10.63 -0.79 3.52
C LEU A 258 -11.98 -1.19 4.12
N LYS A 259 -12.95 -0.25 4.18
CA LYS A 259 -14.32 -0.54 4.67
C LYS A 259 -15.02 -1.58 3.78
N ALA A 260 -14.87 -1.49 2.45
CA ALA A 260 -15.46 -2.45 1.53
C ALA A 260 -14.80 -3.84 1.60
N MET A 261 -13.48 -3.90 1.83
CA MET A 261 -12.76 -5.16 2.06
C MET A 261 -13.19 -5.83 3.37
N GLU A 262 -13.42 -5.04 4.43
CA GLU A 262 -13.91 -5.51 5.73
C GLU A 262 -15.29 -6.17 5.62
N SER A 263 -16.22 -5.56 4.86
CA SER A 263 -17.55 -6.14 4.68
C SER A 263 -17.49 -7.50 3.95
N VAL A 264 -16.66 -7.62 2.91
CA VAL A 264 -16.46 -8.89 2.18
C VAL A 264 -15.79 -9.97 3.05
N GLN A 265 -14.97 -9.56 4.01
CA GLN A 265 -14.38 -10.48 5.00
C GLN A 265 -15.45 -11.01 5.98
N GLY A 266 -16.40 -10.17 6.40
CA GLY A 266 -17.45 -10.50 7.36
C GLY A 266 -18.67 -11.24 6.78
N GLU A 267 -18.99 -11.10 5.50
CA GLU A 267 -20.19 -11.68 4.85
C GLU A 267 -20.23 -13.23 4.78
N ASN A 268 -19.17 -13.93 5.18
CA ASN A 268 -19.07 -15.40 5.12
C ASN A 268 -18.99 -16.07 6.52
N LEU A 269 -19.42 -15.36 7.57
CA LEU A 269 -19.62 -15.90 8.92
C LEU A 269 -21.06 -16.36 9.13
#